data_AF-A0A3F2V7Q7-F1
#
_entry.id   AF-A0A3F2V7Q7-F1
#
_cell.length_a   1.000
_cell.length_b   1.000
_cell.length_c   1.000
_cell.angle_alpha   90.00
_cell.angle_beta   90.00
_cell.angle_gamma   90.00
#
_symmetry.space_group_name_H-M   'P 1'
#
loop_
_entity.id
_entity.type
_entity.pdbx_description
1 polymer ?
#
loop_
_entity_poly.entity_id
_entity_poly.type
_entity_poly.pdbx_seq_one_letter_code
_entity_poly.pdbx_strand_id
1 'polypeptide(L)'
;MTTLQRALAMNNPSNKMKKEYVIGVSALVATLIVTFVAIQADWGAMFSSLSHPITTTNSDFVQAGPFQVAVNVEPGTPQVGENRIVILVRDQFGKPVSGAMVRAVGEMPAMGAMPAMRAQADIQESTAGVYEGDFDLPMAGSWPLAVDVATDAGHHVDLAFDMATGREGIQLTTATPSGDVAYYTCSMHPSVKSATPGTCPICGMNLVPVTREELQSGSVMVDEGRRQTIGVKTGEVIRAPFAVPIRLQGQITYDETRLSAISLRFNGWIGDLFADFEGKPVRKGDKLFTVYSPELLSLQEEYLESAKRSRQGLVNASRKRLTLWGLNNAQIDWLEKQGKAQDYVPLFAPNDGVVIQKNIVAGAAFSQGQTLLQIADLSSLWIETFAYEQDLPLIEPGMSASVRLTNIPGDEFTATVMQVDPFLGENTRTARVRLQVVNVDGKLKPGLFAQATLQSDFGEMLLIPKDAVLVSGEKRIVFKDIGEGRLKPVTVRTGYSDDEYVVVRKGLQEGDRIVTSGNFLIAAESKLKAGVDQW
;
A
#
# COMPACT_ATOMS: atom_id res chain seq x y z
N MET A 1 -34.77 99.49 -48.98
CA MET A 1 -35.22 100.71 -48.27
C MET A 1 -33.98 101.33 -47.65
N THR A 2 -33.31 102.24 -48.36
CA THR A 2 -33.41 103.72 -48.15
C THR A 2 -32.86 104.09 -46.76
N THR A 3 -31.82 104.90 -46.58
CA THR A 3 -31.43 106.10 -47.33
C THR A 3 -30.09 106.66 -46.78
N LEU A 4 -29.34 107.36 -47.65
CA LEU A 4 -28.51 108.57 -47.42
C LEU A 4 -27.22 108.46 -46.56
N GLN A 5 -26.04 108.57 -47.19
CA GLN A 5 -25.26 109.81 -47.51
C GLN A 5 -24.60 110.45 -46.28
N ARG A 6 -23.25 110.41 -46.19
CA ARG A 6 -22.30 111.51 -46.54
C ARG A 6 -22.59 112.79 -45.74
N ALA A 7 -21.69 113.44 -45.02
CA ALA A 7 -20.24 113.48 -45.04
C ALA A 7 -19.78 114.32 -43.82
N LEU A 8 -18.52 114.20 -43.40
CA LEU A 8 -17.57 115.33 -43.33
C LEU A 8 -16.27 114.90 -42.65
N ALA A 9 -15.19 115.18 -43.36
CA ALA A 9 -13.82 114.93 -42.98
C ALA A 9 -13.33 115.99 -41.98
N MET A 10 -12.52 115.57 -41.01
CA MET A 10 -11.38 116.36 -40.53
C MET A 10 -10.22 115.43 -40.14
N ASN A 11 -9.07 115.73 -40.72
CA ASN A 11 -7.75 115.11 -40.53
C ASN A 11 -7.38 114.98 -39.04
N ASN A 12 -6.84 113.82 -38.63
CA ASN A 12 -6.11 113.68 -37.37
C ASN A 12 -4.83 112.84 -37.59
N PRO A 13 -3.64 113.27 -37.12
CA PRO A 13 -2.33 112.81 -37.56
C PRO A 13 -1.90 111.53 -36.82
N SER A 14 -2.65 110.43 -37.00
CA SER A 14 -2.46 109.18 -36.24
C SER A 14 -1.86 108.03 -37.08
N ASN A 15 -1.63 108.22 -38.38
CA ASN A 15 -1.34 107.11 -39.30
C ASN A 15 0.13 106.95 -39.73
N LYS A 16 1.07 107.65 -39.07
CA LYS A 16 2.51 107.34 -39.14
C LYS A 16 3.01 106.50 -37.95
N MET A 17 2.41 106.67 -36.75
CA MET A 17 2.82 105.90 -35.58
C MET A 17 2.34 104.44 -35.58
N LYS A 18 1.27 104.08 -36.32
CA LYS A 18 0.79 102.69 -36.36
C LYS A 18 1.67 101.73 -37.17
N LYS A 19 2.49 102.22 -38.10
CA LYS A 19 3.39 101.36 -38.91
C LYS A 19 4.70 101.04 -38.17
N GLU A 20 5.19 101.96 -37.34
CA GLU A 20 6.36 101.73 -36.48
C GLU A 20 5.99 100.92 -35.22
N TYR A 21 4.77 101.07 -34.70
CA TYR A 21 4.31 100.28 -33.55
C TYR A 21 4.13 98.79 -33.88
N VAL A 22 3.68 98.45 -35.09
CA VAL A 22 3.50 97.04 -35.49
C VAL A 22 4.86 96.35 -35.73
N ILE A 23 5.84 97.06 -36.29
CA ILE A 23 7.20 96.53 -36.49
C ILE A 23 7.94 96.40 -35.15
N GLY A 24 7.78 97.38 -34.25
CA GLY A 24 8.33 97.35 -32.89
C GLY A 24 7.74 96.24 -32.03
N VAL A 25 6.42 95.99 -32.09
CA VAL A 25 5.77 94.92 -31.33
C VAL A 25 6.14 93.53 -31.87
N SER A 26 6.32 93.35 -33.18
CA SER A 26 6.82 92.07 -33.72
C SER A 26 8.28 91.79 -33.35
N ALA A 27 9.12 92.81 -33.26
CA ALA A 27 10.51 92.66 -32.81
C ALA A 27 10.60 92.36 -31.30
N LEU A 28 9.70 92.94 -30.49
CA LEU A 28 9.64 92.74 -29.04
C LEU A 28 9.05 91.36 -28.68
N VAL A 29 8.09 90.84 -29.46
CA VAL A 29 7.58 89.47 -29.30
C VAL A 29 8.60 88.42 -29.77
N ALA A 30 9.35 88.67 -30.84
CA ALA A 30 10.42 87.77 -31.27
C ALA A 30 11.61 87.75 -30.30
N THR A 31 11.98 88.90 -29.70
CA THR A 31 13.02 88.94 -28.66
C THR A 31 12.54 88.35 -27.32
N LEU A 32 11.25 88.48 -26.96
CA LEU A 32 10.68 87.78 -25.79
C LEU A 32 10.61 86.27 -25.97
N ILE A 33 10.37 85.76 -27.18
CA ILE A 33 10.38 84.31 -27.45
C ILE A 33 11.82 83.78 -27.45
N VAL A 34 12.79 84.52 -27.99
CA VAL A 34 14.21 84.11 -27.98
C VAL A 34 14.81 84.21 -26.57
N THR A 35 14.43 85.17 -25.74
CA THR A 35 14.84 85.21 -24.32
C THR A 35 14.09 84.20 -23.45
N PHE A 36 12.83 83.87 -23.73
CA PHE A 36 12.11 82.81 -23.02
C PHE A 36 12.66 81.41 -23.35
N VAL A 37 13.09 81.17 -24.60
CA VAL A 37 13.78 79.92 -25.00
C VAL A 37 15.21 79.88 -24.46
N ALA A 38 15.92 81.01 -24.35
CA ALA A 38 17.24 81.06 -23.72
C ALA A 38 17.17 80.88 -22.18
N ILE A 39 16.14 81.40 -21.52
CA ILE A 39 15.93 81.22 -20.07
C ILE A 39 15.43 79.80 -19.74
N GLN A 40 14.68 79.13 -20.62
CA GLN A 40 14.41 77.69 -20.48
C GLN A 40 15.63 76.80 -20.79
N ALA A 41 16.52 77.22 -21.69
CA ALA A 41 17.74 76.46 -22.00
C ALA A 41 18.84 76.61 -20.93
N ASP A 42 18.95 77.76 -20.25
CA ASP A 42 19.97 77.98 -19.20
C ASP A 42 19.53 77.57 -17.79
N TRP A 43 18.23 77.52 -17.47
CA TRP A 43 17.77 76.90 -16.22
C TRP A 43 17.76 75.37 -16.27
N GLY A 44 17.75 74.78 -17.47
CA GLY A 44 17.96 73.34 -17.64
C GLY A 44 19.41 72.89 -17.42
N ALA A 45 20.40 73.78 -17.59
CA ALA A 45 21.82 73.46 -17.54
C ALA A 45 22.52 73.76 -16.20
N MET A 46 21.87 74.47 -15.26
CA MET A 46 22.37 74.66 -13.89
C MET A 46 21.70 73.77 -12.82
N PHE A 47 20.62 73.06 -13.15
CA PHE A 47 20.07 71.98 -12.29
C PHE A 47 20.33 70.56 -12.83
N SER A 48 20.97 70.42 -13.99
CA SER A 48 21.36 69.13 -14.55
C SER A 48 22.69 68.58 -14.02
N SER A 49 23.19 69.07 -12.88
CA SER A 49 24.37 68.52 -12.19
C SER A 49 24.04 67.81 -10.87
N LEU A 50 22.77 67.65 -10.49
CA LEU A 50 22.33 66.85 -9.34
C LEU A 50 21.00 66.15 -9.66
N SER A 51 21.05 65.19 -10.57
CA SER A 51 20.14 64.04 -10.61
C SER A 51 20.65 63.12 -11.72
N HIS A 52 21.43 62.11 -11.33
CA HIS A 52 21.56 60.94 -12.20
C HIS A 52 20.16 60.30 -12.26
N PRO A 53 19.50 60.21 -13.42
CA PRO A 53 18.35 59.33 -13.54
C PRO A 53 18.87 57.91 -13.32
N ILE A 54 18.53 57.34 -12.15
CA ILE A 54 18.80 55.94 -11.82
C ILE A 54 18.11 55.10 -12.89
N THR A 55 18.88 54.70 -13.88
CA THR A 55 18.42 53.81 -14.94
C THR A 55 18.74 52.40 -14.47
N THR A 56 18.05 51.94 -13.42
CA THR A 56 18.12 50.53 -13.02
C THR A 56 17.46 49.70 -14.11
N THR A 57 18.28 48.97 -14.85
CA THR A 57 17.85 47.84 -15.68
C THR A 57 16.96 46.90 -14.85
N ASN A 58 15.96 46.28 -15.47
CA ASN A 58 15.05 45.30 -14.81
C ASN A 58 15.78 44.12 -14.12
N SER A 59 17.10 44.00 -14.24
CA SER A 59 17.95 42.92 -13.73
C SER A 59 18.16 42.92 -12.21
N ASP A 60 17.88 44.01 -11.49
CA ASP A 60 18.34 44.17 -10.10
C ASP A 60 17.22 44.00 -9.06
N PHE A 61 16.03 43.57 -9.49
CA PHE A 61 14.90 43.28 -8.60
C PHE A 61 15.03 41.89 -7.96
N VAL A 62 14.95 41.86 -6.63
CA VAL A 62 14.89 40.64 -5.82
C VAL A 62 13.42 40.30 -5.57
N GLN A 63 13.05 39.05 -5.82
CA GLN A 63 11.71 38.54 -5.51
C GLN A 63 11.64 38.20 -4.02
N ALA A 64 10.82 38.94 -3.27
CA ALA A 64 10.63 38.75 -1.84
C ALA A 64 9.13 38.66 -1.53
N GLY A 65 8.64 37.47 -1.17
CA GLY A 65 7.21 37.23 -0.93
C GLY A 65 6.33 37.63 -2.13
N PRO A 66 5.30 38.48 -1.95
CA PRO A 66 4.45 38.99 -3.05
C PRO A 66 5.02 40.21 -3.79
N PHE A 67 6.23 40.68 -3.43
CA PHE A 67 6.83 41.90 -3.96
C PHE A 67 8.12 41.64 -4.75
N GLN A 68 8.44 42.57 -5.65
CA GLN A 68 9.74 42.71 -6.27
C GLN A 68 10.39 43.97 -5.70
N VAL A 69 11.54 43.80 -5.03
CA VAL A 69 12.24 44.88 -4.35
C VAL A 69 13.64 45.02 -4.93
N ALA A 70 14.02 46.22 -5.36
CA ALA A 70 15.40 46.55 -5.74
C ALA A 70 15.96 47.58 -4.76
N VAL A 71 17.21 47.42 -4.33
CA VAL A 71 17.88 48.28 -3.36
C VAL A 71 19.20 48.76 -3.95
N ASN A 72 19.44 50.07 -3.91
CA ASN A 72 20.66 50.70 -4.36
C ASN A 72 21.18 51.70 -3.33
N VAL A 73 22.50 51.87 -3.27
CA VAL A 73 23.17 52.82 -2.37
C VAL A 73 24.03 53.78 -3.20
N GLU A 74 23.99 55.07 -2.87
CA GLU A 74 24.75 56.15 -3.51
C GLU A 74 25.64 56.86 -2.46
N PRO A 75 26.94 57.08 -2.74
CA PRO A 75 27.68 56.65 -3.92
C PRO A 75 27.77 55.12 -4.00
N GLY A 76 27.86 54.57 -5.23
CA GLY A 76 27.85 53.11 -5.48
C GLY A 76 28.94 52.32 -4.75
N THR A 77 29.96 53.01 -4.23
CA THR A 77 30.86 52.48 -3.18
C THR A 77 30.51 53.17 -1.87
N PRO A 78 29.84 52.50 -0.92
CA PRO A 78 29.48 53.10 0.36
C PRO A 78 30.72 53.64 1.07
N GLN A 79 30.61 54.82 1.66
CA GLN A 79 31.72 55.55 2.29
C GLN A 79 31.43 55.85 3.75
N VAL A 80 32.48 56.19 4.51
CA VAL A 80 32.31 56.70 5.88
C VAL A 80 31.71 58.11 5.79
N GLY A 81 30.63 58.37 6.54
CA GLY A 81 29.85 59.61 6.46
C GLY A 81 28.50 59.40 5.75
N GLU A 82 28.03 60.43 5.04
CA GLU A 82 26.74 60.45 4.37
C GLU A 82 26.67 59.48 3.18
N ASN A 83 25.64 58.64 3.19
CA ASN A 83 25.24 57.75 2.09
C ASN A 83 23.72 57.87 1.89
N ARG A 84 23.26 57.65 0.66
CA ARG A 84 21.83 57.65 0.31
C ARG A 84 21.41 56.27 -0.15
N ILE A 85 20.23 55.82 0.26
CA ILE A 85 19.63 54.55 -0.17
C ILE A 85 18.37 54.81 -0.99
N VAL A 86 18.21 54.06 -2.09
CA VAL A 86 17.03 54.08 -2.96
C VAL A 86 16.46 52.67 -3.03
N ILE A 87 15.20 52.53 -2.62
CA ILE A 87 14.47 51.26 -2.55
C ILE A 87 13.25 51.35 -3.47
N LEU A 88 13.21 50.49 -4.46
CA LEU A 88 12.11 50.37 -5.43
C LEU A 88 11.24 49.19 -5.04
N VAL A 89 9.94 49.40 -4.81
CA VAL A 89 8.99 48.35 -4.41
C VAL A 89 7.88 48.22 -5.46
N ARG A 90 7.75 47.03 -6.03
CA ARG A 90 6.69 46.67 -7.00
C ARG A 90 5.94 45.42 -6.54
N ASP A 91 4.69 45.29 -6.98
CA ASP A 91 3.91 44.06 -6.79
C ASP A 91 4.35 42.96 -7.78
N GLN A 92 3.83 41.74 -7.59
CA GLN A 92 4.05 40.58 -8.47
C GLN A 92 3.65 40.80 -9.94
N PHE A 93 2.87 41.84 -10.24
CA PHE A 93 2.42 42.22 -11.58
C PHE A 93 3.22 43.40 -12.15
N GLY A 94 4.25 43.88 -11.45
CA GLY A 94 5.13 44.97 -11.85
C GLY A 94 4.59 46.37 -11.59
N LYS A 95 3.48 46.52 -10.85
CA LYS A 95 2.91 47.82 -10.50
C LYS A 95 3.61 48.39 -9.24
N PRO A 96 3.95 49.69 -9.18
CA PRO A 96 4.56 50.30 -8.00
C PRO A 96 3.61 50.23 -6.79
N VAL A 97 4.17 49.90 -5.62
CA VAL A 97 3.45 49.85 -4.33
C VAL A 97 3.68 51.16 -3.59
N SER A 98 2.63 51.98 -3.47
CA SER A 98 2.67 53.26 -2.73
C SER A 98 2.15 53.11 -1.31
N GLY A 99 2.64 53.92 -0.37
CA GLY A 99 2.21 53.92 1.04
C GLY A 99 2.76 52.77 1.89
N ALA A 100 3.77 52.04 1.43
CA ALA A 100 4.47 51.05 2.25
C ALA A 100 5.31 51.73 3.34
N MET A 101 5.33 51.15 4.53
CA MET A 101 6.30 51.48 5.57
C MET A 101 7.60 50.76 5.24
N VAL A 102 8.61 51.50 4.81
CA VAL A 102 9.94 50.98 4.48
C VAL A 102 10.93 51.42 5.57
N ARG A 103 11.69 50.47 6.12
CA ARG A 103 12.77 50.73 7.06
C ARG A 103 14.05 50.09 6.57
N ALA A 104 15.14 50.85 6.60
CA ALA A 104 16.47 50.34 6.26
C ALA A 104 17.43 50.65 7.40
N VAL A 105 18.16 49.63 7.86
CA VAL A 105 19.11 49.75 8.97
C VAL A 105 20.40 49.01 8.61
N GLY A 106 21.51 49.72 8.56
CA GLY A 106 22.85 49.13 8.56
C GLY A 106 23.26 48.81 10.00
N GLU A 107 23.70 47.59 10.28
CA GLU A 107 24.13 47.19 11.62
C GLU A 107 25.56 46.64 11.58
N MET A 108 26.45 47.21 12.40
CA MET A 108 27.75 46.61 12.68
C MET A 108 27.61 45.76 13.96
N PRO A 109 27.80 44.43 13.88
CA PRO A 109 27.69 43.56 15.04
C PRO A 109 28.75 43.89 16.10
N ALA A 110 28.43 43.62 17.37
CA ALA A 110 29.33 43.86 18.49
C ALA A 110 30.65 43.08 18.34
N MET A 111 31.79 43.75 18.50
CA MET A 111 33.12 43.14 18.46
C MET A 111 33.88 43.38 19.77
N GLY A 112 34.11 42.32 20.53
CA GLY A 112 34.81 42.37 21.81
C GLY A 112 34.07 43.22 22.85
N ALA A 113 34.67 44.36 23.23
CA ALA A 113 34.11 45.30 24.21
C ALA A 113 33.28 46.44 23.59
N MET A 114 33.15 46.51 22.27
CA MET A 114 32.34 47.52 21.58
C MET A 114 30.90 47.03 21.36
N PRO A 115 29.86 47.79 21.78
CA PRO A 115 28.46 47.45 21.51
C PRO A 115 28.15 47.57 20.00
N ALA A 116 27.09 46.89 19.56
CA ALA A 116 26.64 46.97 18.17
C ALA A 116 26.24 48.42 17.82
N MET A 117 26.63 48.86 16.62
CA MET A 117 26.29 50.19 16.11
C MET A 117 25.27 50.06 14.99
N ARG A 118 24.32 51.00 14.94
CA ARG A 118 23.24 51.01 13.95
C ARG A 118 23.20 52.35 13.25
N ALA A 119 23.16 52.29 11.92
CA ALA A 119 22.93 53.41 11.03
C ALA A 119 21.53 53.24 10.43
N GLN A 120 20.56 53.96 10.97
CA GLN A 120 19.18 53.93 10.47
C GLN A 120 19.02 54.96 9.36
N ALA A 121 18.37 54.57 8.26
CA ALA A 121 18.00 55.50 7.20
C ALA A 121 16.62 56.11 7.47
N ASP A 122 16.52 57.43 7.29
CA ASP A 122 15.26 58.15 7.34
C ASP A 122 14.56 58.09 5.98
N ILE A 123 13.80 57.01 5.76
CA ILE A 123 13.17 56.71 4.47
C ILE A 123 11.87 57.53 4.27
N GLN A 124 11.76 58.21 3.12
CA GLN A 124 10.55 58.89 2.66
C GLN A 124 10.17 58.42 1.25
N GLU A 125 8.86 58.37 0.98
CA GLU A 125 8.37 58.05 -0.37
C GLU A 125 8.52 59.29 -1.28
N SER A 126 9.36 59.17 -2.30
CA SER A 126 9.64 60.23 -3.27
C SER A 126 8.58 60.25 -4.38
N THR A 127 8.35 59.09 -4.99
CA THR A 127 7.29 58.85 -5.99
C THR A 127 6.70 57.46 -5.76
N ALA A 128 5.54 57.16 -6.35
CA ALA A 128 4.84 55.90 -6.11
C ALA A 128 5.77 54.68 -6.32
N GLY A 129 6.03 53.92 -5.26
CA GLY A 129 6.92 52.75 -5.27
C GLY A 129 8.42 53.04 -5.24
N VAL A 130 8.83 54.29 -5.02
CA VAL A 130 10.23 54.71 -4.86
C VAL A 130 10.42 55.35 -3.50
N TYR A 131 11.24 54.71 -2.67
CA TYR A 131 11.53 55.10 -1.30
C TYR A 131 13.00 55.48 -1.19
N GLU A 132 13.27 56.68 -0.67
CA GLU A 132 14.62 57.23 -0.59
C GLU A 132 14.91 57.70 0.82
N GLY A 133 16.13 57.53 1.30
CA GLY A 133 16.55 58.10 2.58
C GLY A 133 18.05 58.20 2.70
N ASP A 134 18.49 59.07 3.60
CA ASP A 134 19.90 59.28 3.90
C ASP A 134 20.25 58.55 5.21
N PHE A 135 21.48 58.03 5.29
CA PHE A 135 22.03 57.39 6.48
C PHE A 135 23.53 57.64 6.59
N ASP A 136 24.00 57.77 7.83
CA ASP A 136 25.41 58.04 8.13
C ASP A 136 26.12 56.77 8.62
N LEU A 137 27.24 56.42 7.97
CA LEU A 137 28.09 55.30 8.38
C LEU A 137 29.29 55.85 9.17
N PRO A 138 29.36 55.65 10.51
CA PRO A 138 30.33 56.34 11.36
C PRO A 138 31.77 55.84 11.22
N MET A 139 31.99 54.66 10.63
CA MET A 139 33.33 54.08 10.49
C MET A 139 33.42 53.06 9.36
N ALA A 140 34.66 52.82 8.92
CA ALA A 140 34.94 51.83 7.88
C ALA A 140 34.76 50.40 8.41
N GLY A 141 34.12 49.53 7.63
CA GLY A 141 33.90 48.13 7.96
C GLY A 141 32.75 47.46 7.17
N SER A 142 32.39 46.25 7.58
CA SER A 142 31.20 45.54 7.10
C SER A 142 29.98 45.99 7.90
N TRP A 143 28.94 46.38 7.16
CA TRP A 143 27.68 46.89 7.66
C TRP A 143 26.54 46.14 6.96
N PRO A 144 26.20 44.91 7.38
CA PRO A 144 25.00 44.23 6.92
C PRO A 144 23.78 45.16 6.94
N LEU A 145 23.10 45.25 5.81
CA LEU A 145 21.96 46.13 5.59
C LEU A 145 20.67 45.31 5.63
N ALA A 146 19.83 45.58 6.62
CA ALA A 146 18.50 45.02 6.74
C ALA A 146 17.47 45.98 6.15
N VAL A 147 16.62 45.48 5.25
CA VAL A 147 15.51 46.23 4.65
C VAL A 147 14.21 45.51 4.96
N ASP A 148 13.30 46.23 5.60
CA ASP A 148 11.97 45.80 6.02
C ASP A 148 10.94 46.61 5.23
N VAL A 149 10.00 45.91 4.58
CA VAL A 149 8.91 46.52 3.82
C VAL A 149 7.59 45.96 4.33
N ALA A 150 6.78 46.82 4.94
CA ALA A 150 5.46 46.49 5.45
C ALA A 150 4.38 47.29 4.72
N THR A 151 3.23 46.66 4.44
CA THR A 151 2.06 47.32 3.83
C THR A 151 0.84 47.20 4.75
N ASP A 152 -0.11 48.14 4.63
CA ASP A 152 -1.35 48.16 5.42
C ASP A 152 -2.22 46.89 5.23
N ALA A 153 -1.98 46.13 4.16
CA ALA A 153 -2.62 44.84 3.88
C ALA A 153 -2.06 43.67 4.72
N GLY A 154 -1.10 43.93 5.62
CA GLY A 154 -0.50 42.91 6.49
C GLY A 154 0.56 42.05 5.81
N HIS A 155 1.02 42.44 4.61
CA HIS A 155 2.18 41.82 3.98
C HIS A 155 3.46 42.48 4.50
N HIS A 156 4.37 41.64 5.00
CA HIS A 156 5.68 41.99 5.54
C HIS A 156 6.73 41.20 4.76
N VAL A 157 7.75 41.87 4.24
CA VAL A 157 8.92 41.18 3.65
C VAL A 157 10.22 41.71 4.23
N ASP A 158 11.10 40.77 4.56
CA ASP A 158 12.45 41.05 5.02
C ASP A 158 13.48 40.71 3.94
N LEU A 159 14.44 41.61 3.76
CA LEU A 159 15.61 41.44 2.91
C LEU A 159 16.88 41.80 3.68
N ALA A 160 17.93 41.01 3.49
CA ALA A 160 19.24 41.27 4.06
C ALA A 160 20.29 41.35 2.93
N PHE A 161 21.14 42.37 2.99
CA PHE A 161 22.22 42.60 2.05
C PHE A 161 23.56 42.69 2.80
N ASP A 162 24.60 42.12 2.22
CA ASP A 162 25.98 42.35 2.63
C ASP A 162 26.48 43.67 2.01
N MET A 163 26.70 44.66 2.85
CA MET A 163 27.21 45.99 2.50
C MET A 163 28.48 46.27 3.30
N ALA A 164 29.47 46.91 2.69
CA ALA A 164 30.73 47.25 3.35
C ALA A 164 31.28 48.56 2.77
N THR A 165 31.86 49.42 3.62
CA THR A 165 32.47 50.67 3.17
C THR A 165 33.71 50.39 2.32
N GLY A 166 33.84 51.05 1.16
CA GLY A 166 34.97 50.87 0.25
C GLY A 166 34.87 49.66 -0.70
N ARG A 167 33.74 48.91 -0.66
CA ARG A 167 33.41 47.88 -1.64
C ARG A 167 32.28 48.37 -2.54
N GLU A 168 32.45 48.29 -3.85
CA GLU A 168 31.42 48.68 -4.81
C GLU A 168 30.22 47.70 -4.74
N GLY A 169 29.01 48.25 -4.64
CA GLY A 169 27.74 47.52 -4.64
C GLY A 169 27.35 46.85 -3.32
N ILE A 170 26.14 46.29 -3.32
CA ILE A 170 25.57 45.48 -2.24
C ILE A 170 25.19 44.11 -2.77
N GLN A 171 25.34 43.06 -1.96
CA GLN A 171 25.01 41.69 -2.35
C GLN A 171 23.87 41.15 -1.51
N LEU A 172 22.82 40.63 -2.13
CA LEU A 172 21.73 39.99 -1.40
C LEU A 172 22.24 38.73 -0.68
N THR A 173 22.01 38.64 0.63
CA THR A 173 22.32 37.43 1.42
C THR A 173 21.08 36.61 1.69
N THR A 174 19.95 37.25 1.99
CA THR A 174 18.69 36.55 2.31
C THR A 174 17.50 37.37 1.86
N ALA A 175 16.47 36.72 1.31
CA ALA A 175 15.18 37.33 1.01
C ALA A 175 14.06 36.38 1.43
N THR A 176 12.89 36.95 1.74
CA THR A 176 11.67 36.18 2.04
C THR A 176 11.28 35.32 0.80
N PRO A 177 11.34 33.96 0.87
CA PRO A 177 11.15 33.13 -0.33
C PRO A 177 9.72 33.22 -0.91
N SER A 178 9.61 33.33 -2.23
CA SER A 178 8.34 33.42 -2.95
C SER A 178 7.80 32.02 -3.32
N GLY A 179 6.71 31.56 -2.67
CA GLY A 179 5.92 30.40 -3.12
C GLY A 179 5.33 29.51 -2.00
N ASP A 180 4.06 29.11 -2.20
CA ASP A 180 3.17 28.08 -1.61
C ASP A 180 3.52 27.22 -0.36
N VAL A 181 4.38 27.71 0.54
CA VAL A 181 4.66 27.09 1.84
C VAL A 181 3.50 27.38 2.80
N ALA A 182 2.91 26.32 3.38
CA ALA A 182 1.83 26.43 4.36
C ALA A 182 2.38 26.76 5.76
N TYR A 183 3.46 26.09 6.16
CA TYR A 183 4.21 26.34 7.40
C TYR A 183 5.57 25.64 7.36
N TYR A 184 6.47 25.99 8.28
CA TYR A 184 7.77 25.35 8.51
C TYR A 184 7.74 24.50 9.79
N THR A 185 8.40 23.35 9.82
CA THR A 185 8.40 22.45 10.99
C THR A 185 9.78 21.79 11.28
N CYS A 186 10.09 21.43 12.55
CA CYS A 186 11.31 20.67 12.90
C CYS A 186 11.06 19.20 12.59
N SER A 187 11.97 18.56 11.85
CA SER A 187 11.93 17.13 11.55
C SER A 187 11.85 16.24 12.80
N MET A 188 12.37 16.71 13.94
CA MET A 188 12.27 16.01 15.23
C MET A 188 11.11 16.45 16.12
N HIS A 189 10.54 17.64 15.89
CA HIS A 189 9.42 18.18 16.68
C HIS A 189 8.32 18.71 15.77
N PRO A 190 7.50 17.82 15.17
CA PRO A 190 6.41 18.20 14.26
C PRO A 190 5.35 19.13 14.85
N SER A 191 5.27 19.19 16.18
CA SER A 191 4.40 20.10 16.92
C SER A 191 4.82 21.57 16.79
N VAL A 192 6.07 21.85 16.41
CA VAL A 192 6.56 23.20 16.14
C VAL A 192 6.18 23.57 14.70
N LYS A 193 5.27 24.54 14.55
CA LYS A 193 4.88 25.12 13.27
C LYS A 193 5.22 26.61 13.28
N SER A 194 5.94 27.07 12.27
CA SER A 194 6.28 28.48 12.08
C SER A 194 5.78 28.97 10.73
N ALA A 195 5.31 30.22 10.65
CA ALA A 195 4.99 30.86 9.37
C ALA A 195 6.27 31.29 8.61
N THR A 196 7.37 31.49 9.33
CA THR A 196 8.65 31.95 8.81
C THR A 196 9.74 30.87 8.90
N PRO A 197 10.71 30.86 7.97
CA PRO A 197 11.93 30.07 8.11
C PRO A 197 12.65 30.43 9.42
N GLY A 198 13.25 29.44 10.08
CA GLY A 198 13.97 29.67 11.34
C GLY A 198 14.54 28.39 11.91
N THR A 199 15.05 28.47 13.14
CA THR A 199 15.50 27.32 13.92
C THR A 199 14.44 26.89 14.92
N CYS A 200 14.37 25.60 15.19
CA CYS A 200 13.44 25.06 16.16
C CYS A 200 13.84 25.48 17.58
N PRO A 201 12.90 25.98 18.40
CA PRO A 201 13.18 26.38 19.78
C PRO A 201 13.47 25.19 20.72
N ILE A 202 13.20 23.96 20.29
CA ILE A 202 13.44 22.73 21.07
C ILE A 202 14.74 22.06 20.62
N CYS A 203 14.88 21.81 19.31
CA CYS A 203 15.98 21.01 18.74
C CYS A 203 17.17 21.86 18.25
N GLY A 204 16.99 23.17 18.06
CA GLY A 204 17.99 24.05 17.44
C GLY A 204 18.23 23.82 15.94
N MET A 205 17.65 22.78 15.34
CA MET A 205 17.78 22.48 13.91
C MET A 205 16.90 23.41 13.05
N ASN A 206 17.31 23.62 11.80
CA ASN A 206 16.56 24.42 10.84
C ASN A 206 15.17 23.81 10.56
N LEU A 207 14.16 24.66 10.54
CA LEU A 207 12.80 24.29 10.19
C LEU A 207 12.71 24.02 8.68
N VAL A 208 12.05 22.94 8.31
CA VAL A 208 11.87 22.49 6.94
C VAL A 208 10.50 22.96 6.44
N PRO A 209 10.38 23.51 5.21
CA PRO A 209 9.11 23.95 4.65
C PRO A 209 8.16 22.78 4.37
N VAL A 210 6.88 22.97 4.66
CA VAL A 210 5.77 22.10 4.25
C VAL A 210 4.85 22.88 3.31
N THR A 211 4.68 22.40 2.09
CA THR A 211 3.87 23.07 1.07
C THR A 211 2.37 22.82 1.25
N ARG A 212 1.51 23.72 0.73
CA ARG A 212 0.05 23.48 0.72
C ARG A 212 -0.32 22.25 -0.11
N GLU A 213 0.43 21.96 -1.17
CA GLU A 213 0.24 20.77 -2.01
C GLU A 213 0.55 19.47 -1.25
N GLU A 214 1.60 19.41 -0.42
CA GLU A 214 1.91 18.25 0.43
C GLU A 214 0.81 17.99 1.47
N LEU A 215 0.26 19.06 2.07
CA LEU A 215 -0.90 18.99 2.97
C LEU A 215 -2.16 18.46 2.29
N GLN A 216 -2.43 18.90 1.06
CA GLN A 216 -3.64 18.50 0.32
C GLN A 216 -3.51 17.11 -0.33
N SER A 217 -2.33 16.75 -0.81
CA SER A 217 -2.07 15.48 -1.50
C SER A 217 -1.80 14.31 -0.55
N GLY A 218 -1.37 14.60 0.68
CA GLY A 218 -0.87 13.62 1.65
C GLY A 218 0.39 12.90 1.15
N SER A 219 1.05 13.40 0.10
CA SER A 219 2.26 12.82 -0.47
C SER A 219 3.51 13.40 0.18
N VAL A 220 4.54 12.56 0.33
CA VAL A 220 5.81 12.91 0.94
C VAL A 220 6.89 12.89 -0.12
N MET A 221 7.60 14.00 -0.29
CA MET A 221 8.76 14.05 -1.16
C MET A 221 10.00 13.55 -0.41
N VAL A 222 10.70 12.59 -1.02
CA VAL A 222 11.99 12.08 -0.57
C VAL A 222 12.98 12.25 -1.72
N ASP A 223 14.05 13.00 -1.47
CA ASP A 223 15.08 13.27 -2.47
C ASP A 223 15.83 11.99 -2.88
N GLU A 224 16.38 12.00 -4.10
CA GLU A 224 17.02 10.83 -4.70
C GLU A 224 18.24 10.34 -3.89
N GLY A 225 19.08 11.23 -3.38
CA GLY A 225 20.26 10.86 -2.59
C GLY A 225 19.86 10.16 -1.28
N ARG A 226 18.80 10.63 -0.64
CA ARG A 226 18.24 10.02 0.58
C ARG A 226 17.53 8.70 0.30
N ARG A 227 16.81 8.57 -0.82
CA ARG A 227 16.21 7.29 -1.26
C ARG A 227 17.28 6.21 -1.45
N GLN A 228 18.41 6.56 -2.06
CA GLN A 228 19.53 5.64 -2.24
C GLN A 228 20.18 5.27 -0.91
N THR A 229 20.36 6.23 -0.01
CA THR A 229 20.94 5.99 1.33
C THR A 229 20.06 5.08 2.19
N ILE A 230 18.73 5.25 2.10
CA ILE A 230 17.73 4.42 2.79
C ILE A 230 17.62 3.01 2.17
N GLY A 231 18.07 2.84 0.92
CA GLY A 231 17.94 1.58 0.19
C GLY A 231 16.51 1.33 -0.29
N VAL A 232 15.78 2.39 -0.65
CA VAL A 232 14.39 2.28 -1.12
C VAL A 232 14.34 1.48 -2.42
N LYS A 233 13.62 0.36 -2.40
CA LYS A 233 13.31 -0.43 -3.60
C LYS A 233 11.85 -0.27 -3.94
N THR A 234 11.54 -0.28 -5.23
CA THR A 234 10.18 -0.29 -5.73
C THR A 234 9.88 -1.60 -6.44
N GLY A 235 8.61 -1.99 -6.40
CA GLY A 235 8.03 -3.08 -7.16
C GLY A 235 6.76 -2.61 -7.84
N GLU A 236 6.14 -3.49 -8.62
CA GLU A 236 4.90 -3.20 -9.31
C GLU A 236 3.77 -4.05 -8.74
N VAL A 237 2.56 -3.50 -8.74
CA VAL A 237 1.34 -4.25 -8.46
C VAL A 237 1.02 -5.09 -9.69
N ILE A 238 1.11 -6.41 -9.55
CA ILE A 238 0.89 -7.35 -10.65
C ILE A 238 -0.47 -8.02 -10.50
N ARG A 239 -1.05 -8.44 -11.63
CA ARG A 239 -2.18 -9.35 -11.65
C ARG A 239 -1.68 -10.72 -12.09
N ALA A 240 -1.82 -11.72 -11.21
CA ALA A 240 -1.34 -13.06 -11.47
C ALA A 240 -2.23 -14.11 -10.78
N PRO A 241 -2.23 -15.36 -11.27
CA PRO A 241 -2.85 -16.48 -10.57
C PRO A 241 -2.30 -16.63 -9.16
N PHE A 242 -3.17 -16.78 -8.17
CA PHE A 242 -2.79 -16.91 -6.76
C PHE A 242 -3.46 -18.12 -6.14
N ALA A 243 -2.66 -18.97 -5.49
CA ALA A 243 -3.14 -20.13 -4.77
C ALA A 243 -2.55 -20.15 -3.36
N VAL A 244 -3.39 -20.49 -2.37
CA VAL A 244 -2.95 -20.63 -0.99
C VAL A 244 -2.70 -22.11 -0.69
N PRO A 245 -1.46 -22.47 -0.27
CA PRO A 245 -1.18 -23.83 0.15
C PRO A 245 -1.75 -24.08 1.55
N ILE A 246 -2.66 -25.04 1.66
CA ILE A 246 -3.24 -25.47 2.94
C ILE A 246 -2.59 -26.78 3.34
N ARG A 247 -1.81 -26.76 4.42
CA ARG A 247 -1.09 -27.94 4.91
C ARG A 247 -1.90 -28.59 6.03
N LEU A 248 -2.41 -29.79 5.76
CA LEU A 248 -3.13 -30.60 6.73
C LEU A 248 -2.27 -31.78 7.18
N GLN A 249 -2.43 -32.14 8.45
CA GLN A 249 -1.77 -33.30 9.04
C GLN A 249 -2.81 -34.34 9.46
N GLY A 250 -2.44 -35.61 9.32
CA GLY A 250 -3.38 -36.70 9.58
C GLY A 250 -2.75 -38.08 9.52
N GLN A 251 -3.63 -39.07 9.42
CA GLN A 251 -3.26 -40.48 9.35
C GLN A 251 -4.04 -41.20 8.27
N ILE A 252 -3.43 -42.23 7.70
CA ILE A 252 -4.09 -43.15 6.76
C ILE A 252 -4.94 -44.12 7.56
N THR A 253 -6.19 -44.31 7.12
CA THR A 253 -7.15 -45.24 7.72
C THR A 253 -7.82 -46.08 6.64
N TYR A 254 -8.57 -47.09 7.08
CA TYR A 254 -9.38 -47.92 6.20
C TYR A 254 -10.52 -47.09 5.58
N ASP A 255 -10.86 -47.40 4.34
CA ASP A 255 -12.13 -46.96 3.77
C ASP A 255 -13.27 -47.73 4.45
N GLU A 256 -14.04 -47.06 5.30
CA GLU A 256 -15.11 -47.71 6.07
C GLU A 256 -16.20 -48.30 5.17
N THR A 257 -16.38 -47.76 3.96
CA THR A 257 -17.35 -48.29 2.98
C THR A 257 -16.91 -49.61 2.36
N ARG A 258 -15.62 -49.96 2.51
CA ARG A 258 -15.00 -51.18 2.00
C ARG A 258 -14.64 -52.18 3.10
N LEU A 259 -15.18 -52.00 4.30
CA LEU A 259 -15.08 -52.96 5.39
C LEU A 259 -16.17 -54.02 5.27
N SER A 260 -15.78 -55.28 5.43
CA SER A 260 -16.69 -56.42 5.44
C SER A 260 -16.56 -57.19 6.75
N ALA A 261 -17.60 -57.11 7.58
CA ALA A 261 -17.70 -57.89 8.80
C ALA A 261 -18.30 -59.27 8.48
N ILE A 262 -17.60 -60.33 8.87
CA ILE A 262 -18.05 -61.72 8.71
C ILE A 262 -18.73 -62.15 10.00
N SER A 263 -20.05 -62.27 9.94
CA SER A 263 -20.89 -62.79 11.03
C SER A 263 -21.84 -63.85 10.49
N LEU A 264 -22.24 -64.77 11.37
CA LEU A 264 -23.12 -65.89 11.01
C LEU A 264 -24.50 -65.73 11.63
N ARG A 265 -25.51 -66.30 10.94
CA ARG A 265 -26.93 -66.19 11.29
C ARG A 265 -27.41 -67.31 12.22
N PHE A 266 -26.49 -68.06 12.79
CA PHE A 266 -26.75 -69.21 13.65
C PHE A 266 -25.62 -69.34 14.69
N ASN A 267 -25.80 -70.23 15.66
CA ASN A 267 -24.78 -70.57 16.65
C ASN A 267 -24.01 -71.81 16.19
N GLY A 268 -22.76 -71.95 16.61
CA GLY A 268 -21.98 -73.12 16.23
C GLY A 268 -20.56 -73.12 16.76
N TRP A 269 -19.74 -73.97 16.17
CA TRP A 269 -18.33 -74.13 16.48
C TRP A 269 -17.48 -73.94 15.23
N ILE A 270 -16.34 -73.28 15.39
CA ILE A 270 -15.33 -73.13 14.35
C ILE A 270 -14.56 -74.45 14.23
N GLY A 271 -14.44 -74.98 13.00
CA GLY A 271 -13.58 -76.10 12.67
C GLY A 271 -12.18 -75.63 12.29
N ASP A 272 -11.81 -75.93 11.05
CA ASP A 272 -10.55 -75.50 10.46
C ASP A 272 -10.57 -74.00 10.18
N LEU A 273 -9.54 -73.30 10.64
CA LEU A 273 -9.38 -71.86 10.44
C LEU A 273 -8.29 -71.61 9.41
N PHE A 274 -8.67 -71.14 8.22
CA PHE A 274 -7.74 -70.79 7.15
C PHE A 274 -7.35 -69.31 7.22
N ALA A 275 -8.21 -68.42 7.72
CA ALA A 275 -7.90 -67.02 8.02
C ALA A 275 -7.37 -66.88 9.46
N ASP A 276 -6.16 -67.38 9.69
CA ASP A 276 -5.60 -67.70 11.00
C ASP A 276 -4.85 -66.54 11.69
N PHE A 277 -4.50 -65.48 10.97
CA PHE A 277 -3.82 -64.30 11.54
C PHE A 277 -4.28 -62.99 10.88
N GLU A 278 -4.14 -61.89 11.60
CA GLU A 278 -4.39 -60.53 11.10
C GLU A 278 -3.27 -60.09 10.14
N GLY A 279 -3.63 -59.38 9.08
CA GLY A 279 -2.74 -59.06 7.96
C GLY A 279 -2.72 -60.12 6.85
N LYS A 280 -3.46 -61.22 6.99
CA LYS A 280 -3.55 -62.24 5.94
C LYS A 280 -4.35 -61.73 4.74
N PRO A 281 -3.79 -61.76 3.51
CA PRO A 281 -4.55 -61.44 2.31
C PRO A 281 -5.52 -62.57 1.96
N VAL A 282 -6.72 -62.22 1.53
CA VAL A 282 -7.78 -63.14 1.10
C VAL A 282 -8.39 -62.64 -0.21
N ARG A 283 -8.70 -63.57 -1.12
CA ARG A 283 -9.42 -63.30 -2.35
C ARG A 283 -10.86 -63.76 -2.22
N LYS A 284 -11.77 -63.12 -2.94
CA LYS A 284 -13.17 -63.52 -3.04
C LYS A 284 -13.26 -64.99 -3.42
N GLY A 285 -13.97 -65.76 -2.61
CA GLY A 285 -14.12 -67.20 -2.78
C GLY A 285 -13.06 -68.06 -2.08
N ASP A 286 -12.05 -67.47 -1.44
CA ASP A 286 -11.12 -68.21 -0.59
C ASP A 286 -11.85 -68.74 0.65
N LYS A 287 -11.48 -69.95 1.09
CA LYS A 287 -11.99 -70.51 2.35
C LYS A 287 -11.43 -69.70 3.50
N LEU A 288 -12.31 -69.17 4.35
CA LEU A 288 -11.93 -68.45 5.57
C LEU A 288 -11.84 -69.40 6.76
N PHE A 289 -12.88 -70.20 6.97
CA PHE A 289 -12.95 -71.21 8.03
C PHE A 289 -14.09 -72.18 7.73
N THR A 290 -14.12 -73.32 8.42
CA THR A 290 -15.27 -74.22 8.43
C THR A 290 -16.09 -74.04 9.71
N VAL A 291 -17.39 -74.29 9.64
CA VAL A 291 -18.27 -74.24 10.82
C VAL A 291 -19.15 -75.46 10.93
N TYR A 292 -19.37 -75.86 12.17
CA TYR A 292 -20.39 -76.84 12.55
C TYR A 292 -21.52 -76.15 13.30
N SER A 293 -22.76 -76.45 12.91
CA SER A 293 -23.97 -76.04 13.63
C SER A 293 -25.00 -77.17 13.55
N PRO A 294 -25.49 -77.67 14.70
CA PRO A 294 -26.55 -78.67 14.73
C PRO A 294 -27.80 -78.24 13.97
N GLU A 295 -28.17 -76.97 14.08
CA GLU A 295 -29.35 -76.42 13.41
C GLU A 295 -29.14 -76.38 11.90
N LEU A 296 -27.96 -75.94 11.45
CA LEU A 296 -27.63 -75.95 10.03
C LEU A 296 -27.60 -77.38 9.47
N LEU A 297 -27.04 -78.34 10.22
CA LEU A 297 -27.02 -79.74 9.83
C LEU A 297 -28.46 -80.28 9.62
N SER A 298 -29.37 -80.01 10.55
CA SER A 298 -30.77 -80.43 10.43
C SER A 298 -31.47 -79.84 9.20
N LEU A 299 -31.16 -78.58 8.85
CA LEU A 299 -31.70 -77.91 7.67
C LEU A 299 -31.15 -78.51 6.36
N GLN A 300 -29.88 -78.93 6.35
CA GLN A 300 -29.30 -79.63 5.21
C GLN A 300 -29.98 -80.98 4.97
N GLU A 301 -30.23 -81.76 6.02
CA GLU A 301 -30.93 -83.04 5.93
C GLU A 301 -32.37 -82.88 5.43
N GLU A 302 -33.11 -81.89 5.93
CA GLU A 302 -34.46 -81.55 5.47
C GLU A 302 -34.50 -81.19 3.97
N TYR A 303 -33.53 -80.39 3.52
CA TYR A 303 -33.38 -80.02 2.11
C TYR A 303 -33.10 -81.24 1.23
N LEU A 304 -32.12 -82.05 1.61
CA LEU A 304 -31.72 -83.23 0.85
C LEU A 304 -32.83 -84.28 0.78
N GLU A 305 -33.59 -84.47 1.86
CA GLU A 305 -34.75 -85.37 1.87
C GLU A 305 -35.88 -84.85 0.98
N SER A 306 -36.12 -83.54 1.00
CA SER A 306 -37.11 -82.90 0.12
C SER A 306 -36.71 -83.00 -1.36
N ALA A 307 -35.42 -82.84 -1.67
CA ALA A 307 -34.86 -82.98 -3.01
C ALA A 307 -35.04 -84.41 -3.55
N LYS A 308 -34.77 -85.44 -2.73
CA LYS A 308 -35.01 -86.85 -3.11
C LYS A 308 -36.47 -87.12 -3.47
N ARG A 309 -37.43 -86.52 -2.76
CA ARG A 309 -38.87 -86.69 -2.99
C ARG A 309 -39.42 -85.87 -4.17
N SER A 310 -38.60 -85.03 -4.81
CA SER A 310 -38.94 -84.24 -6.01
C SER A 310 -40.21 -83.38 -5.90
N ARG A 311 -40.54 -82.90 -4.69
CA ARG A 311 -41.69 -81.99 -4.47
C ARG A 311 -41.23 -80.55 -4.62
N GLN A 312 -41.37 -79.98 -5.81
CA GLN A 312 -40.82 -78.66 -6.16
C GLN A 312 -41.14 -77.56 -5.14
N GLY A 313 -42.36 -77.51 -4.61
CA GLY A 313 -42.75 -76.52 -3.60
C GLY A 313 -41.96 -76.62 -2.29
N LEU A 314 -41.69 -77.85 -1.81
CA LEU A 314 -40.92 -78.08 -0.60
C LEU A 314 -39.42 -77.82 -0.84
N VAL A 315 -38.88 -78.29 -1.96
CA VAL A 315 -37.48 -78.03 -2.34
C VAL A 315 -37.19 -76.53 -2.38
N ASN A 316 -38.08 -75.76 -3.01
CA ASN A 316 -37.93 -74.30 -3.08
C ASN A 316 -38.00 -73.65 -1.70
N ALA A 317 -38.89 -74.12 -0.81
CA ALA A 317 -39.02 -73.60 0.55
C ALA A 317 -37.78 -73.92 1.42
N SER A 318 -37.29 -75.16 1.38
CA SER A 318 -36.10 -75.59 2.12
C SER A 318 -34.83 -74.93 1.57
N ARG A 319 -34.70 -74.78 0.23
CA ARG A 319 -33.62 -74.00 -0.39
C ARG A 319 -33.64 -72.56 0.09
N LYS A 320 -34.81 -71.93 0.12
CA LYS A 320 -34.98 -70.56 0.62
C LYS A 320 -34.57 -70.45 2.10
N ARG A 321 -34.89 -71.43 2.95
CA ARG A 321 -34.42 -71.48 4.34
C ARG A 321 -32.89 -71.51 4.43
N LEU A 322 -32.22 -72.39 3.69
CA LEU A 322 -30.75 -72.45 3.66
C LEU A 322 -30.13 -71.12 3.22
N THR A 323 -30.70 -70.46 2.20
CA THR A 323 -30.21 -69.13 1.78
C THR A 323 -30.39 -68.06 2.86
N LEU A 324 -31.50 -68.10 3.61
CA LEU A 324 -31.73 -67.18 4.72
C LEU A 324 -30.76 -67.41 5.88
N TRP A 325 -30.25 -68.63 6.03
CA TRP A 325 -29.24 -69.01 7.00
C TRP A 325 -27.80 -68.67 6.57
N GLY A 326 -27.62 -68.10 5.38
CA GLY A 326 -26.35 -67.57 4.91
C GLY A 326 -25.59 -68.47 3.95
N LEU A 327 -26.16 -69.61 3.53
CA LEU A 327 -25.55 -70.42 2.47
C LEU A 327 -25.83 -69.78 1.12
N ASN A 328 -24.79 -69.60 0.31
CA ASN A 328 -24.93 -69.13 -1.06
C ASN A 328 -25.42 -70.26 -1.98
N ASN A 329 -25.94 -69.92 -3.16
CA ASN A 329 -26.47 -70.90 -4.10
C ASN A 329 -25.43 -71.96 -4.51
N ALA A 330 -24.16 -71.56 -4.65
CA ALA A 330 -23.09 -72.49 -5.00
C ALA A 330 -22.83 -73.54 -3.91
N GLN A 331 -22.93 -73.16 -2.63
CA GLN A 331 -22.84 -74.07 -1.49
C GLN A 331 -24.03 -75.03 -1.45
N ILE A 332 -25.24 -74.55 -1.74
CA ILE A 332 -26.45 -75.39 -1.78
C ILE A 332 -26.37 -76.38 -2.96
N ASP A 333 -25.95 -75.93 -4.13
CA ASP A 333 -25.76 -76.80 -5.30
C ASP A 333 -24.65 -77.83 -5.06
N TRP A 334 -23.57 -77.44 -4.37
CA TRP A 334 -22.52 -78.35 -3.94
C TRP A 334 -23.05 -79.41 -2.97
N LEU A 335 -23.84 -79.00 -1.96
CA LEU A 335 -24.48 -79.90 -1.01
C LEU A 335 -25.39 -80.91 -1.71
N GLU A 336 -26.19 -80.45 -2.67
CA GLU A 336 -27.06 -81.30 -3.48
C GLU A 336 -26.28 -82.33 -4.31
N LYS A 337 -25.17 -81.91 -4.93
CA LYS A 337 -24.25 -82.81 -5.65
C LYS A 337 -23.60 -83.86 -4.75
N GLN A 338 -23.26 -83.51 -3.51
CA GLN A 338 -22.72 -84.48 -2.55
C GLN A 338 -23.78 -85.50 -2.09
N GLY A 339 -25.06 -85.13 -2.11
CA GLY A 339 -26.18 -85.99 -1.72
C GLY A 339 -26.23 -86.35 -0.23
N LYS A 340 -25.36 -85.76 0.59
CA LYS A 340 -25.25 -85.98 2.04
C LYS A 340 -25.00 -84.67 2.77
N ALA A 341 -25.65 -84.52 3.93
CA ALA A 341 -25.44 -83.39 4.83
C ALA A 341 -24.00 -83.39 5.33
N GLN A 342 -23.46 -82.19 5.58
CA GLN A 342 -22.06 -81.99 5.96
C GLN A 342 -22.02 -81.42 7.37
N ASP A 343 -21.22 -82.04 8.24
CA ASP A 343 -21.00 -81.56 9.60
C ASP A 343 -20.35 -80.17 9.55
N TYR A 344 -19.26 -80.05 8.80
CA TYR A 344 -18.53 -78.80 8.65
C TYR A 344 -18.75 -78.19 7.27
N VAL A 345 -19.33 -76.98 7.25
CA VAL A 345 -19.56 -76.22 6.02
C VAL A 345 -18.48 -75.14 5.88
N PRO A 346 -17.80 -75.02 4.72
CA PRO A 346 -16.81 -73.98 4.49
C PRO A 346 -17.47 -72.61 4.28
N LEU A 347 -16.98 -71.59 4.96
CA LEU A 347 -17.33 -70.19 4.76
C LEU A 347 -16.26 -69.52 3.90
N PHE A 348 -16.72 -68.70 2.95
CA PHE A 348 -15.86 -68.11 1.93
C PHE A 348 -15.78 -66.59 2.06
N ALA A 349 -14.69 -66.00 1.60
CA ALA A 349 -14.51 -64.56 1.54
C ALA A 349 -15.50 -63.93 0.55
N PRO A 350 -16.30 -62.93 0.96
CA PRO A 350 -17.27 -62.27 0.07
C PRO A 350 -16.62 -61.32 -0.94
N ASN A 351 -15.44 -60.79 -0.60
CA ASN A 351 -14.67 -59.82 -1.38
C ASN A 351 -13.17 -60.04 -1.17
N ASP A 352 -12.37 -59.45 -2.07
CA ASP A 352 -10.93 -59.36 -1.92
C ASP A 352 -10.58 -58.39 -0.77
N GLY A 353 -9.50 -58.68 -0.06
CA GLY A 353 -9.01 -57.80 1.00
C GLY A 353 -7.99 -58.45 1.93
N VAL A 354 -7.83 -57.86 3.10
CA VAL A 354 -6.91 -58.30 4.16
C VAL A 354 -7.69 -58.45 5.46
N VAL A 355 -7.42 -59.50 6.22
CA VAL A 355 -8.01 -59.70 7.56
C VAL A 355 -7.46 -58.64 8.50
N ILE A 356 -8.29 -57.72 8.98
CA ILE A 356 -7.87 -56.63 9.87
C ILE A 356 -8.22 -56.89 11.34
N GLN A 357 -9.16 -57.79 11.59
CA GLN A 357 -9.52 -58.20 12.94
C GLN A 357 -9.92 -59.67 12.95
N LYS A 358 -9.40 -60.43 13.93
CA LYS A 358 -9.73 -61.85 14.12
C LYS A 358 -10.20 -62.13 15.55
N ASN A 359 -11.50 -62.37 15.71
CA ASN A 359 -12.13 -62.63 17.01
C ASN A 359 -12.40 -64.13 17.26
N ILE A 360 -11.81 -65.02 16.47
CA ILE A 360 -12.01 -66.47 16.53
C ILE A 360 -10.71 -67.26 16.57
N VAL A 361 -10.80 -68.46 17.12
CA VAL A 361 -9.77 -69.50 17.10
C VAL A 361 -10.42 -70.84 16.75
N ALA A 362 -9.66 -71.76 16.17
CA ALA A 362 -10.15 -73.10 15.84
C ALA A 362 -10.70 -73.82 17.09
N GLY A 363 -11.84 -74.49 16.94
CA GLY A 363 -12.55 -75.18 18.04
C GLY A 363 -13.42 -74.28 18.92
N ALA A 364 -13.33 -72.95 18.81
CA ALA A 364 -14.15 -72.05 19.61
C ALA A 364 -15.63 -72.08 19.19
N ALA A 365 -16.51 -71.91 20.17
CA ALA A 365 -17.92 -71.64 19.91
C ALA A 365 -18.12 -70.18 19.46
N PHE A 366 -19.15 -69.94 18.66
CA PHE A 366 -19.60 -68.61 18.27
C PHE A 366 -21.11 -68.46 18.42
N SER A 367 -21.52 -67.22 18.66
CA SER A 367 -22.93 -66.84 18.75
C SER A 367 -23.40 -66.18 17.46
N GLN A 368 -24.69 -66.32 17.17
CA GLN A 368 -25.35 -65.63 16.08
C GLN A 368 -25.13 -64.11 16.18
N GLY A 369 -24.74 -63.49 15.06
CA GLY A 369 -24.51 -62.06 14.97
C GLY A 369 -23.15 -61.58 15.52
N GLN A 370 -22.37 -62.46 16.17
CA GLN A 370 -21.02 -62.13 16.59
C GLN A 370 -20.12 -61.88 15.36
N THR A 371 -19.35 -60.78 15.39
CA THR A 371 -18.32 -60.50 14.39
C THR A 371 -17.14 -61.45 14.58
N LEU A 372 -16.94 -62.38 13.63
CA LEU A 372 -15.91 -63.40 13.69
C LEU A 372 -14.60 -62.92 13.07
N LEU A 373 -14.68 -62.34 11.89
CA LEU A 373 -13.58 -61.72 11.16
C LEU A 373 -14.02 -60.37 10.62
N GLN A 374 -13.06 -59.48 10.40
CA GLN A 374 -13.26 -58.26 9.64
C GLN A 374 -12.22 -58.20 8.53
N ILE A 375 -12.68 -57.97 7.30
CA ILE A 375 -11.85 -57.89 6.10
C ILE A 375 -11.94 -56.47 5.56
N ALA A 376 -10.80 -55.88 5.20
CA ALA A 376 -10.72 -54.57 4.55
C ALA A 376 -10.10 -54.70 3.17
N ASP A 377 -10.72 -54.10 2.16
CA ASP A 377 -10.07 -53.88 0.86
C ASP A 377 -9.14 -52.66 0.97
N LEU A 378 -7.83 -52.89 0.75
CA LEU A 378 -6.79 -51.88 0.88
C LEU A 378 -6.43 -51.18 -0.43
N SER A 379 -7.16 -51.45 -1.53
CA SER A 379 -6.92 -50.83 -2.84
C SER A 379 -7.27 -49.34 -2.89
N SER A 380 -8.13 -48.89 -1.99
CA SER A 380 -8.50 -47.49 -1.75
C SER A 380 -8.49 -47.27 -0.24
N LEU A 381 -7.83 -46.21 0.20
CA LEU A 381 -7.73 -45.86 1.61
C LEU A 381 -8.24 -44.44 1.82
N TRP A 382 -8.54 -44.13 3.07
CA TRP A 382 -8.83 -42.76 3.48
C TRP A 382 -7.63 -42.17 4.19
N ILE A 383 -7.48 -40.86 4.10
CA ILE A 383 -6.55 -40.07 4.90
C ILE A 383 -7.41 -39.13 5.72
N GLU A 384 -7.43 -39.35 7.03
CA GLU A 384 -8.12 -38.48 7.96
C GLU A 384 -7.16 -37.40 8.41
N THR A 385 -7.38 -36.19 7.91
CA THR A 385 -6.61 -35.01 8.26
C THR A 385 -7.47 -34.02 9.04
N PHE A 386 -6.82 -33.02 9.64
CA PHE A 386 -7.51 -32.01 10.43
C PHE A 386 -7.19 -30.61 9.92
N ALA A 387 -8.24 -29.82 9.68
CA ALA A 387 -8.14 -28.43 9.26
C ALA A 387 -8.64 -27.50 10.37
N TYR A 388 -7.98 -26.36 10.55
CA TYR A 388 -8.40 -25.34 11.51
C TYR A 388 -9.60 -24.55 11.00
N GLU A 389 -10.38 -23.99 11.92
CA GLU A 389 -11.59 -23.21 11.61
C GLU A 389 -11.38 -22.11 10.54
N GLN A 390 -10.21 -21.44 10.57
CA GLN A 390 -9.85 -20.39 9.61
C GLN A 390 -9.63 -20.89 8.17
N ASP A 391 -9.28 -22.16 7.99
CA ASP A 391 -8.95 -22.76 6.69
C ASP A 391 -10.16 -23.47 6.06
N LEU A 392 -11.19 -23.81 6.83
CA LEU A 392 -12.38 -24.53 6.34
C LEU A 392 -13.09 -23.85 5.17
N PRO A 393 -13.24 -22.50 5.12
CA PRO A 393 -13.85 -21.84 3.97
C PRO A 393 -13.08 -22.03 2.65
N LEU A 394 -11.83 -22.51 2.72
CA LEU A 394 -10.95 -22.69 1.58
C LEU A 394 -10.89 -24.13 1.08
N ILE A 395 -11.54 -25.07 1.79
CA ILE A 395 -11.49 -26.50 1.52
C ILE A 395 -12.86 -26.95 1.04
N GLU A 396 -12.93 -27.37 -0.22
CA GLU A 396 -14.16 -27.88 -0.83
C GLU A 396 -14.01 -29.36 -1.22
N PRO A 397 -15.09 -30.16 -1.16
CA PRO A 397 -15.10 -31.50 -1.72
C PRO A 397 -14.72 -31.51 -3.21
N GLY A 398 -13.90 -32.47 -3.62
CA GLY A 398 -13.37 -32.59 -4.98
C GLY A 398 -12.00 -31.95 -5.19
N MET A 399 -11.48 -31.16 -4.24
CA MET A 399 -10.13 -30.61 -4.34
C MET A 399 -9.06 -31.71 -4.35
N SER A 400 -8.05 -31.53 -5.20
CA SER A 400 -6.88 -32.41 -5.24
C SER A 400 -5.86 -32.00 -4.17
N ALA A 401 -5.24 -33.00 -3.54
CA ALA A 401 -4.20 -32.82 -2.53
C ALA A 401 -2.95 -33.64 -2.90
N SER A 402 -1.78 -33.05 -2.72
CA SER A 402 -0.52 -33.79 -2.75
C SER A 402 -0.22 -34.30 -1.34
N VAL A 403 -0.01 -35.60 -1.22
CA VAL A 403 0.21 -36.30 0.05
C VAL A 403 1.64 -36.78 0.10
N ARG A 404 2.33 -36.42 1.18
CA ARG A 404 3.67 -36.89 1.50
C ARG A 404 3.65 -37.69 2.80
N LEU A 405 4.39 -38.79 2.82
CA LEU A 405 4.57 -39.63 3.99
C LEU A 405 5.86 -39.25 4.71
N THR A 406 5.80 -39.11 6.03
CA THR A 406 6.99 -38.77 6.84
C THR A 406 8.06 -39.87 6.79
N ASN A 407 7.64 -41.12 6.60
CA ASN A 407 8.49 -42.31 6.68
C ASN A 407 8.92 -42.88 5.30
N ILE A 408 8.42 -42.32 4.20
CA ILE A 408 8.79 -42.72 2.84
C ILE A 408 9.18 -41.46 2.07
N PRO A 409 10.44 -41.00 2.17
CA PRO A 409 10.87 -39.79 1.48
C PRO A 409 10.91 -40.02 -0.03
N GLY A 410 10.27 -39.12 -0.79
CA GLY A 410 10.37 -39.05 -2.26
C GLY A 410 9.11 -39.44 -3.03
N ASP A 411 8.20 -40.23 -2.45
CA ASP A 411 6.93 -40.58 -3.10
C ASP A 411 5.84 -39.55 -2.74
N GLU A 412 5.30 -38.87 -3.76
CA GLU A 412 4.07 -38.07 -3.64
C GLU A 412 2.87 -38.86 -4.13
N PHE A 413 1.81 -38.87 -3.33
CA PHE A 413 0.55 -39.50 -3.68
C PHE A 413 -0.52 -38.44 -3.93
N THR A 414 -1.31 -38.60 -4.97
CA THR A 414 -2.47 -37.73 -5.20
C THR A 414 -3.67 -38.27 -4.43
N ALA A 415 -4.30 -37.42 -3.63
CA ALA A 415 -5.54 -37.70 -2.95
C ALA A 415 -6.60 -36.66 -3.32
N THR A 416 -7.88 -36.99 -3.13
CA THR A 416 -9.00 -36.07 -3.40
C THR A 416 -9.81 -35.86 -2.14
N VAL A 417 -10.20 -34.63 -1.84
CA VAL A 417 -11.10 -34.33 -0.72
C VAL A 417 -12.45 -34.98 -0.98
N MET A 418 -12.80 -35.99 -0.18
CA MET A 418 -14.08 -36.66 -0.26
C MET A 418 -15.13 -35.90 0.56
N GLN A 419 -14.75 -35.49 1.77
CA GLN A 419 -15.67 -34.85 2.70
C GLN A 419 -14.93 -33.98 3.71
N VAL A 420 -15.53 -32.85 4.07
CA VAL A 420 -15.22 -32.09 5.27
C VAL A 420 -16.34 -32.37 6.28
N ASP A 421 -16.00 -32.83 7.47
CA ASP A 421 -16.99 -33.15 8.51
C ASP A 421 -17.71 -31.86 8.95
N PRO A 422 -19.05 -31.92 9.15
CA PRO A 422 -19.84 -30.73 9.49
C PRO A 422 -19.71 -30.30 10.96
N PHE A 423 -18.89 -31.00 11.75
CA PHE A 423 -18.70 -30.76 13.17
C PHE A 423 -17.23 -30.49 13.48
N LEU A 424 -16.98 -29.58 14.43
CA LEU A 424 -15.64 -29.30 14.94
C LEU A 424 -15.36 -30.14 16.19
N GLY A 425 -14.12 -30.58 16.36
CA GLY A 425 -13.65 -31.12 17.63
C GLY A 425 -13.70 -30.05 18.70
N GLU A 426 -14.39 -30.32 19.81
CA GLU A 426 -14.63 -29.34 20.88
C GLU A 426 -13.33 -28.78 21.48
N ASN A 427 -12.33 -29.64 21.65
CA ASN A 427 -11.05 -29.28 22.28
C ASN A 427 -10.03 -28.70 21.30
N THR A 428 -10.05 -29.14 20.04
CA THR A 428 -9.03 -28.77 19.04
C THR A 428 -9.47 -27.65 18.12
N ARG A 429 -10.77 -27.34 18.06
CA ARG A 429 -11.36 -26.38 17.09
C ARG A 429 -10.96 -26.70 15.64
N THR A 430 -10.83 -28.00 15.35
CA THR A 430 -10.51 -28.50 14.01
C THR A 430 -11.68 -29.31 13.45
N ALA A 431 -11.90 -29.23 12.14
CA ALA A 431 -12.76 -30.17 11.43
C ALA A 431 -11.91 -31.31 10.86
N ARG A 432 -12.50 -32.50 10.80
CA ARG A 432 -11.89 -33.63 10.10
C ARG A 432 -12.14 -33.49 8.60
N VAL A 433 -11.08 -33.59 7.80
CA VAL A 433 -11.12 -33.60 6.34
C VAL A 433 -10.69 -34.99 5.88
N ARG A 434 -11.63 -35.73 5.29
CA ARG A 434 -11.40 -37.06 4.74
C ARG A 434 -10.97 -36.92 3.28
N LEU A 435 -9.75 -37.39 2.98
CA LEU A 435 -9.26 -37.50 1.62
C LEU A 435 -9.27 -38.96 1.19
N GLN A 436 -9.63 -39.23 -0.06
CA GLN A 436 -9.52 -40.55 -0.67
C GLN A 436 -8.20 -40.67 -1.43
N VAL A 437 -7.49 -41.78 -1.24
CA VAL A 437 -6.23 -42.08 -1.94
C VAL A 437 -6.27 -43.49 -2.51
N VAL A 438 -5.81 -43.62 -3.75
CA VAL A 438 -5.70 -44.90 -4.46
C VAL A 438 -4.40 -45.60 -4.06
N ASN A 439 -4.46 -46.89 -3.77
CA ASN A 439 -3.34 -47.68 -3.24
C ASN A 439 -3.13 -48.98 -4.05
N VAL A 440 -2.97 -48.85 -5.37
CA VAL A 440 -2.79 -50.01 -6.27
C VAL A 440 -1.50 -50.77 -5.96
N ASP A 441 -0.41 -50.08 -5.61
CA ASP A 441 0.88 -50.69 -5.33
C ASP A 441 0.99 -51.28 -3.91
N GLY A 442 -0.03 -51.10 -3.06
CA GLY A 442 -0.03 -51.57 -1.67
C GLY A 442 1.04 -50.91 -0.77
N LYS A 443 1.63 -49.80 -1.22
CA LYS A 443 2.63 -49.04 -0.45
C LYS A 443 2.04 -48.33 0.76
N LEU A 444 0.80 -47.84 0.63
CA LEU A 444 0.11 -47.14 1.70
C LEU A 444 -0.46 -48.16 2.68
N LYS A 445 -0.13 -47.97 3.96
CA LYS A 445 -0.62 -48.83 5.04
C LYS A 445 -1.45 -48.00 6.02
N PRO A 446 -2.61 -48.51 6.46
CA PRO A 446 -3.37 -47.91 7.56
C PRO A 446 -2.50 -47.73 8.80
N GLY A 447 -2.71 -46.62 9.52
CA GLY A 447 -1.93 -46.21 10.69
C GLY A 447 -0.70 -45.36 10.38
N LEU A 448 -0.31 -45.17 9.10
CA LEU A 448 0.78 -44.26 8.74
C LEU A 448 0.37 -42.80 8.88
N PHE A 449 1.28 -41.96 9.37
CA PHE A 449 1.13 -40.51 9.34
C PHE A 449 1.34 -39.96 7.93
N ALA A 450 0.51 -38.99 7.56
CA ALA A 450 0.55 -38.34 6.27
C ALA A 450 0.36 -36.82 6.41
N GLN A 451 1.07 -36.08 5.56
CA GLN A 451 0.86 -34.65 5.37
C GLN A 451 0.21 -34.44 4.02
N ALA A 452 -0.98 -33.84 4.00
CA ALA A 452 -1.68 -33.46 2.78
C ALA A 452 -1.53 -31.96 2.55
N THR A 453 -1.16 -31.56 1.33
CA THR A 453 -1.12 -30.16 0.92
C THR A 453 -2.17 -29.94 -0.15
N LEU A 454 -3.17 -29.11 0.14
CA LEU A 454 -4.16 -28.64 -0.82
C LEU A 454 -3.72 -27.31 -1.39
N GLN A 455 -4.16 -27.01 -2.61
CA GLN A 455 -3.99 -25.71 -3.24
C GLN A 455 -5.38 -25.12 -3.44
N SER A 456 -5.69 -24.06 -2.68
CA SER A 456 -6.93 -23.30 -2.87
C SER A 456 -6.65 -22.23 -3.91
N ASP A 457 -7.15 -22.43 -5.13
CA ASP A 457 -6.94 -21.54 -6.27
C ASP A 457 -7.96 -20.39 -6.25
N PHE A 458 -7.45 -19.16 -6.25
CA PHE A 458 -8.26 -17.94 -6.29
C PHE A 458 -8.31 -17.32 -7.69
N GLY A 459 -7.68 -17.94 -8.69
CA GLY A 459 -7.52 -17.38 -10.03
C GLY A 459 -6.67 -16.11 -10.01
N GLU A 460 -6.91 -15.23 -10.98
CA GLU A 460 -6.15 -13.98 -11.10
C GLU A 460 -6.53 -12.95 -10.04
N MET A 461 -5.56 -12.61 -9.20
CA MET A 461 -5.69 -11.64 -8.11
C MET A 461 -4.66 -10.51 -8.29
N LEU A 462 -4.96 -9.34 -7.72
CA LEU A 462 -3.98 -8.26 -7.59
C LEU A 462 -3.03 -8.61 -6.44
N LEU A 463 -1.75 -8.75 -6.75
CA LEU A 463 -0.71 -9.16 -5.82
C LEU A 463 0.31 -8.05 -5.63
N ILE A 464 0.78 -7.94 -4.40
CA ILE A 464 1.92 -7.10 -4.03
C ILE A 464 2.88 -7.91 -3.16
N PRO A 465 4.20 -7.64 -3.21
CA PRO A 465 5.13 -8.25 -2.27
C PRO A 465 4.70 -7.97 -0.84
N LYS A 466 4.76 -8.97 0.02
CA LYS A 466 4.34 -8.88 1.42
C LYS A 466 5.08 -7.76 2.18
N ASP A 467 6.35 -7.55 1.84
CA ASP A 467 7.22 -6.51 2.40
C ASP A 467 6.76 -5.07 2.10
N ALA A 468 5.91 -4.89 1.08
CA ALA A 468 5.35 -3.59 0.73
C ALA A 468 4.23 -3.13 1.68
N VAL A 469 3.66 -4.05 2.48
CA VAL A 469 2.52 -3.76 3.36
C VAL A 469 3.00 -3.39 4.75
N LEU A 470 2.76 -2.15 5.15
CA LEU A 470 2.91 -1.69 6.53
C LEU A 470 1.63 -1.92 7.31
N VAL A 471 1.77 -2.52 8.49
CA VAL A 471 0.67 -2.75 9.42
C VAL A 471 0.69 -1.65 10.50
N SER A 472 -0.36 -0.84 10.56
CA SER A 472 -0.53 0.22 11.55
C SER A 472 -1.86 0.03 12.26
N GLY A 473 -1.84 -0.68 13.39
CA GLY A 473 -3.06 -1.12 14.08
C GLY A 473 -3.92 -2.00 13.16
N GLU A 474 -5.14 -1.55 12.89
CA GLU A 474 -6.08 -2.24 11.98
C GLU A 474 -5.89 -1.86 10.51
N LYS A 475 -5.16 -0.77 10.22
CA LYS A 475 -4.94 -0.28 8.86
C LYS A 475 -3.73 -0.95 8.23
N ARG A 476 -3.84 -1.21 6.93
CA ARG A 476 -2.74 -1.68 6.09
C ARG A 476 -2.43 -0.58 5.09
N ILE A 477 -1.18 -0.14 5.05
CA ILE A 477 -0.75 1.02 4.27
C ILE A 477 0.36 0.56 3.32
N VAL A 478 0.29 1.01 2.06
CA VAL A 478 1.32 0.81 1.05
C VAL A 478 1.70 2.17 0.50
N PHE A 479 3.00 2.43 0.30
CA PHE A 479 3.46 3.65 -0.35
C PHE A 479 3.49 3.47 -1.86
N LYS A 480 2.64 4.24 -2.56
CA LYS A 480 2.65 4.35 -4.01
C LYS A 480 3.68 5.39 -4.45
N ASP A 481 4.58 5.00 -5.35
CA ASP A 481 5.50 5.91 -6.01
C ASP A 481 4.76 6.56 -7.19
N ILE A 482 4.52 7.87 -7.09
CA ILE A 482 3.85 8.66 -8.14
C ILE A 482 4.85 9.37 -9.06
N GLY A 483 6.14 9.07 -8.94
CA GLY A 483 7.22 9.67 -9.72
C GLY A 483 7.92 10.83 -9.01
N GLU A 484 9.07 11.23 -9.55
CA GLU A 484 9.84 12.40 -9.09
C GLU A 484 10.19 12.39 -7.58
N GLY A 485 10.31 11.19 -7.00
CA GLY A 485 10.62 11.03 -5.56
C GLY A 485 9.43 11.30 -4.63
N ARG A 486 8.21 11.44 -5.17
CA ARG A 486 6.98 11.65 -4.39
C ARG A 486 6.32 10.31 -4.08
N LEU A 487 6.11 10.06 -2.79
CA LEU A 487 5.51 8.84 -2.27
C LEU A 487 4.18 9.15 -1.60
N LYS A 488 3.11 8.46 -2.00
CA LYS A 488 1.77 8.63 -1.45
C LYS A 488 1.38 7.42 -0.59
N PRO A 489 1.06 7.60 0.70
CA PRO A 489 0.49 6.53 1.50
C PRO A 489 -0.93 6.20 1.01
N VAL A 490 -1.19 4.92 0.75
CA VAL A 490 -2.48 4.41 0.30
C VAL A 490 -2.93 3.32 1.25
N THR A 491 -4.09 3.51 1.87
CA THR A 491 -4.73 2.47 2.69
C THR A 491 -5.29 1.38 1.79
N VAL A 492 -4.85 0.15 2.02
CA VAL A 492 -5.26 -1.03 1.25
C VAL A 492 -6.07 -2.00 2.10
N ARG A 493 -6.99 -2.73 1.46
CA ARG A 493 -7.62 -3.91 2.05
C ARG A 493 -6.96 -5.15 1.47
N THR A 494 -6.22 -5.87 2.30
CA THR A 494 -5.59 -7.12 1.88
C THR A 494 -6.48 -8.34 2.18
N GLY A 495 -6.28 -9.41 1.43
CA GLY A 495 -6.89 -10.73 1.62
C GLY A 495 -5.86 -11.75 2.12
N TYR A 496 -5.94 -12.96 1.58
CA TYR A 496 -4.98 -14.02 1.83
C TYR A 496 -3.57 -13.63 1.35
N SER A 497 -2.57 -14.25 1.94
CA SER A 497 -1.16 -14.08 1.59
C SER A 497 -0.47 -15.44 1.60
N ASP A 498 0.51 -15.62 0.72
CA ASP A 498 1.45 -16.72 0.81
C ASP A 498 2.75 -16.24 1.49
N ASP A 499 3.86 -16.92 1.21
CA ASP A 499 5.18 -16.58 1.75
C ASP A 499 5.78 -15.31 1.11
N GLU A 500 5.40 -14.94 -0.12
CA GLU A 500 6.02 -13.87 -0.91
C GLU A 500 5.07 -12.70 -1.21
N TYR A 501 3.81 -12.99 -1.54
CA TYR A 501 2.79 -12.06 -1.99
C TYR A 501 1.59 -12.00 -1.06
N VAL A 502 0.89 -10.85 -1.12
CA VAL A 502 -0.40 -10.65 -0.48
C VAL A 502 -1.42 -10.11 -1.47
N VAL A 503 -2.63 -10.68 -1.42
CA VAL A 503 -3.74 -10.27 -2.26
C VAL A 503 -4.26 -8.90 -1.83
N VAL A 504 -4.43 -7.98 -2.77
CA VAL A 504 -5.04 -6.67 -2.57
C VAL A 504 -6.47 -6.68 -3.11
N ARG A 505 -7.45 -6.54 -2.22
CA ARG A 505 -8.87 -6.47 -2.57
C ARG A 505 -9.33 -5.05 -2.92
N LYS A 506 -8.68 -4.03 -2.36
CA LYS A 506 -9.01 -2.61 -2.62
C LYS A 506 -7.82 -1.70 -2.30
N GLY A 507 -7.66 -0.62 -3.05
CA GLY A 507 -6.76 0.50 -2.75
C GLY A 507 -5.70 0.74 -3.83
N LEU A 508 -5.28 -0.30 -4.55
CA LEU A 508 -4.27 -0.22 -5.61
C LEU A 508 -4.85 -0.70 -6.94
N GLN A 509 -4.17 -0.34 -8.03
CA GLN A 509 -4.45 -0.79 -9.38
C GLN A 509 -3.24 -1.53 -9.96
N GLU A 510 -3.49 -2.36 -10.97
CA GLU A 510 -2.44 -3.04 -11.71
C GLU A 510 -1.49 -2.03 -12.38
N GLY A 511 -0.18 -2.30 -12.30
CA GLY A 511 0.86 -1.40 -12.82
C GLY A 511 1.23 -0.24 -11.87
N ASP A 512 0.55 -0.10 -10.73
CA ASP A 512 0.97 0.87 -9.71
C ASP A 512 2.39 0.53 -9.20
N ARG A 513 3.27 1.53 -9.17
CA ARG A 513 4.60 1.39 -8.57
C ARG A 513 4.49 1.58 -7.06
N ILE A 514 5.03 0.65 -6.30
CA ILE A 514 4.93 0.62 -4.84
C ILE A 514 6.30 0.42 -4.20
N VAL A 515 6.47 0.90 -2.98
CA VAL A 515 7.71 0.71 -2.25
C VAL A 515 7.73 -0.67 -1.57
N THR A 516 8.78 -1.45 -1.84
CA THR A 516 8.97 -2.81 -1.31
C THR A 516 10.07 -2.87 -0.23
N SER A 517 10.92 -1.86 -0.14
CA SER A 517 11.99 -1.77 0.88
C SER A 517 12.19 -0.33 1.37
N GLY A 518 12.63 -0.15 2.61
CA GLY A 518 12.73 1.16 3.26
C GLY A 518 11.41 1.72 3.78
N ASN A 519 10.33 0.92 3.76
CA ASN A 519 8.97 1.31 4.11
C ASN A 519 8.85 1.96 5.50
N PHE A 520 9.54 1.43 6.51
CA PHE A 520 9.49 1.95 7.87
C PHE A 520 10.08 3.38 8.00
N LEU A 521 11.20 3.64 7.32
CA LEU A 521 11.85 4.96 7.37
C LEU A 521 11.02 6.02 6.64
N ILE A 522 10.42 5.65 5.51
CA ILE A 522 9.47 6.50 4.78
C ILE A 522 8.22 6.77 5.64
N ALA A 523 7.72 5.75 6.34
CA ALA A 523 6.60 5.90 7.26
C ALA A 523 6.89 6.86 8.42
N ALA A 524 8.07 6.73 9.03
CA ALA A 524 8.50 7.63 10.09
C ALA A 524 8.59 9.08 9.57
N GLU A 525 9.22 9.31 8.42
CA GLU A 525 9.32 10.63 7.79
C GLU A 525 7.94 11.22 7.45
N SER A 526 7.04 10.39 6.90
CA SER A 526 5.68 10.78 6.55
C SER A 526 4.86 11.18 7.77
N LYS A 527 4.95 10.41 8.86
CA LYS A 527 4.29 10.73 10.12
C LYS A 527 4.83 12.02 10.75
N LEU A 528 6.13 12.29 10.60
CA LEU A 528 6.76 13.51 11.09
C LEU A 528 6.34 14.75 10.26
N LYS A 529 6.25 14.64 8.94
CA LYS A 529 5.91 15.77 8.06
C LYS A 529 4.40 16.07 7.99
N ALA A 530 3.56 15.04 7.88
CA ALA A 530 2.12 15.20 7.64
C ALA A 530 1.28 15.43 8.91
N GLY A 531 1.87 15.31 10.09
CA GLY A 531 1.14 15.35 11.35
C GLY A 531 0.31 14.08 11.59
N VAL A 532 -0.04 13.85 12.85
CA VAL A 532 -0.51 12.57 13.41
C VAL A 532 -1.84 12.07 12.80
N ASP A 533 -2.61 12.93 12.11
CA ASP A 533 -4.02 12.66 11.77
C ASP A 533 -4.26 11.88 10.46
N GLN A 534 -3.23 11.65 9.61
CA GLN A 534 -3.39 10.88 8.37
C GLN A 534 -3.18 9.35 8.55
N TRP A 535 -2.84 8.91 9.76
CA TRP A 535 -2.39 7.54 10.04
C TRP A 535 -3.45 6.67 10.71
#